data_AF-A0A9W7G7J1-F1
#
_entry.id   AF-A0A9W7G7J1-F1
#
_cell.length_a   1.000
_cell.length_b   1.000
_cell.length_c   1.000
_cell.angle_alpha   90.00
_cell.angle_beta   90.00
_cell.angle_gamma   90.00
#
_symmetry.space_group_name_H-M   'P 1'
#
loop_
_entity.id
_entity.type
_entity.pdbx_description
1 polymer ?
#
loop_
_entity_poly.entity_id
_entity_poly.type
_entity_poly.pdbx_seq_one_letter_code
_entity_poly.pdbx_strand_id
1 'polypeptide(L)'
;MVVVKAEAVPVDVPAPAVAVAAVPAVSITDAPVAEVKPLVSDKSSYDIFEGIDLSAAFQSDADAEADFSNAAYNSEDIAYNADKSLEAQTIESLSDPKYWLSICPFLHCGSTTSTKCHPPSFADNATLRADLLSRGYFSIHPEPSPNSLIDRLALGVETLIEHGHPPSSISMYDEAWELADSLTPLISEVTGNAPLGDW
;
A
#
# COMPACT_ATOMS: atom_id res chain seq x y z
N MET A 1 7.89 13.53 45.93
CA MET A 1 7.41 14.43 44.88
C MET A 1 8.54 15.39 44.56
N VAL A 2 9.30 15.10 43.50
CA VAL A 2 10.52 15.83 43.14
C VAL A 2 10.22 16.60 41.86
N VAL A 3 10.25 17.92 41.94
CA VAL A 3 10.11 18.81 40.78
C VAL A 3 11.51 19.23 40.36
N VAL A 4 11.97 18.73 39.23
CA VAL A 4 13.23 19.16 38.60
C VAL A 4 12.88 20.22 37.55
N LYS A 5 13.32 21.44 37.79
CA LYS A 5 13.18 22.59 36.88
C LYS A 5 14.40 22.59 35.95
N ALA A 6 14.19 22.32 34.66
CA ALA A 6 15.23 22.44 33.64
C ALA A 6 15.28 23.89 33.14
N GLU A 7 16.42 24.54 33.36
CA GLU A 7 16.73 25.87 32.87
C GLU A 7 17.52 25.71 31.56
N ALA A 8 16.98 26.23 30.46
CA ALA A 8 17.59 26.09 29.14
C ALA A 8 18.77 27.05 28.99
N VAL A 9 19.97 26.49 28.84
CA VAL A 9 21.19 27.22 28.47
C VAL A 9 21.16 27.44 26.95
N PRO A 10 21.28 28.68 26.44
CA PRO A 10 21.37 28.92 25.01
C PRO A 10 22.72 28.43 24.50
N VAL A 11 22.70 27.40 23.65
CA VAL A 11 23.87 26.92 22.90
C VAL A 11 23.98 27.78 21.64
N ASP A 12 24.99 28.62 21.60
CA ASP A 12 25.40 29.38 20.42
C ASP A 12 26.01 28.41 19.40
N VAL A 13 25.21 27.99 18.42
CA VAL A 13 25.64 27.09 17.34
C VAL A 13 26.19 27.94 16.20
N PRO A 14 27.51 27.87 15.90
CA PRO A 14 28.09 28.61 14.79
C PRO A 14 27.52 28.12 13.46
N ALA A 15 27.16 29.07 12.60
CA ALA A 15 26.60 28.82 11.28
C ALA A 15 27.52 27.92 10.43
N PRO A 16 26.99 26.90 9.74
CA PRO A 16 27.80 26.06 8.87
C PRO A 16 28.29 26.88 7.66
N ALA A 17 29.60 26.88 7.45
CA ALA A 17 30.23 27.43 6.27
C ALA A 17 29.72 26.69 5.03
N VAL A 18 28.95 27.38 4.19
CA VAL A 18 28.51 26.88 2.88
C VAL A 18 29.71 26.84 1.96
N ALA A 19 30.37 25.68 1.89
CA ALA A 19 31.37 25.40 0.86
C ALA A 19 30.62 25.18 -0.47
N VAL A 20 30.63 26.20 -1.33
CA VAL A 20 30.19 26.10 -2.72
C VAL A 20 31.21 25.24 -3.47
N ALA A 21 30.96 23.92 -3.53
CA ALA A 21 31.71 23.03 -4.39
C ALA A 21 31.42 23.40 -5.85
N ALA A 22 32.47 23.77 -6.58
CA ALA A 22 32.41 24.07 -8.00
C ALA A 22 31.87 22.84 -8.76
N VAL A 23 30.72 23.02 -9.42
CA VAL A 23 30.15 22.03 -10.33
C VAL A 23 31.09 21.90 -11.53
N PRO A 24 31.69 20.73 -11.81
CA PRO A 24 32.48 20.56 -13.01
C PRO A 24 31.55 20.66 -14.23
N ALA A 25 31.84 21.59 -15.13
CA ALA A 25 31.19 21.69 -16.42
C ALA A 25 31.48 20.40 -17.21
N VAL A 26 30.47 19.55 -17.35
CA VAL A 26 30.51 18.36 -18.21
C VAL A 26 30.40 18.86 -19.64
N SER A 27 31.55 19.03 -20.30
CA SER A 27 31.63 19.21 -21.75
C SER A 27 31.25 17.89 -22.41
N ILE A 28 30.07 17.85 -23.04
CA ILE A 28 29.65 16.76 -23.92
C ILE A 28 30.41 16.94 -25.24
N THR A 29 31.61 16.37 -25.32
CA THR A 29 32.33 16.22 -26.58
C THR A 29 31.81 15.00 -27.31
N ASP A 30 31.49 15.19 -28.60
CA ASP A 30 31.14 14.20 -29.62
C ASP A 30 31.82 12.83 -29.41
N ALA A 31 31.03 11.86 -28.93
CA ALA A 31 31.37 10.46 -29.10
C ALA A 31 30.91 10.02 -30.50
N PRO A 32 31.78 9.37 -31.31
CA PRO A 32 31.38 8.86 -32.60
C PRO A 32 30.27 7.82 -32.43
N VAL A 33 29.16 8.04 -33.12
CA VAL A 33 28.03 7.11 -33.22
C VAL A 33 28.57 5.80 -33.80
N ALA A 34 28.83 4.83 -32.93
CA ALA A 34 29.12 3.47 -33.35
C ALA A 34 27.86 2.90 -34.00
N GLU A 35 28.01 2.47 -35.24
CA GLU A 35 26.97 1.87 -36.07
C GLU A 35 26.38 0.64 -35.35
N VAL A 36 25.19 0.82 -34.77
CA VAL A 36 24.45 -0.25 -34.13
C VAL A 36 23.93 -1.18 -35.22
N LYS A 37 24.66 -2.27 -35.44
CA LYS A 37 24.26 -3.36 -36.32
C LYS A 37 22.94 -3.95 -35.78
N PRO A 38 21.84 -3.94 -36.54
CA PRO A 38 20.58 -4.49 -36.05
C PRO A 38 20.74 -6.02 -35.89
N LEU A 39 20.72 -6.47 -34.64
CA LEU A 39 20.53 -7.88 -34.29
C LEU A 39 19.06 -8.22 -34.53
N VAL A 40 18.71 -8.40 -35.80
CA VAL A 40 17.51 -9.16 -36.19
C VAL A 40 17.83 -10.63 -35.89
N SER A 41 17.58 -11.03 -34.64
CA SER A 41 17.48 -12.44 -34.27
C SER A 41 16.06 -12.91 -34.58
N ASP A 42 15.89 -13.28 -35.84
CA ASP A 42 14.71 -13.94 -36.38
C ASP A 42 14.67 -15.39 -35.87
N LYS A 43 14.15 -15.60 -34.65
CA LYS A 43 13.73 -16.91 -34.13
C LYS A 43 12.56 -16.73 -33.18
N SER A 44 11.35 -17.03 -33.67
CA SER A 44 10.20 -17.32 -32.84
C SER A 44 10.51 -18.50 -31.93
N SER A 45 10.78 -18.23 -30.66
CA SER A 45 10.96 -19.23 -29.62
C SER A 45 9.65 -19.37 -28.85
N TYR A 46 8.64 -19.96 -29.48
CA TYR A 46 7.40 -20.42 -28.85
C TYR A 46 7.24 -21.96 -28.92
N ASP A 47 8.35 -22.70 -28.93
CA ASP A 47 8.35 -24.18 -28.89
C ASP A 47 8.97 -24.70 -27.58
N ILE A 48 8.42 -24.33 -26.41
CA ILE A 48 8.86 -24.86 -25.10
C ILE A 48 7.71 -25.58 -24.35
N PHE A 49 6.55 -25.81 -24.97
CA PHE A 49 5.45 -26.54 -24.32
C PHE A 49 4.81 -27.65 -25.18
N GLU A 50 5.54 -28.21 -26.15
CA GLU A 50 5.15 -29.50 -26.73
C GLU A 50 5.74 -30.64 -25.89
N GLY A 51 4.96 -31.18 -24.95
CA GLY A 51 5.30 -32.43 -24.27
C GLY A 51 4.90 -32.56 -22.80
N ILE A 52 4.27 -31.54 -22.18
CA ILE A 52 3.63 -31.77 -20.89
C ILE A 52 2.26 -32.37 -21.16
N ASP A 53 2.17 -33.68 -21.03
CA ASP A 53 0.89 -34.40 -21.00
C ASP A 53 0.14 -34.03 -19.71
N LEU A 54 -0.59 -32.91 -19.76
CA LEU A 54 -1.44 -32.42 -18.68
C LEU A 54 -2.67 -33.32 -18.45
N SER A 55 -2.91 -34.34 -19.29
CA SER A 55 -4.02 -35.26 -19.07
C SER A 55 -3.77 -36.21 -17.89
N ALA A 56 -2.52 -36.55 -17.60
CA ALA A 56 -2.19 -37.47 -16.49
C ALA A 56 -2.19 -36.82 -15.10
N ALA A 57 -2.13 -35.48 -15.00
CA ALA A 57 -2.10 -34.77 -13.70
C ALA A 57 -3.49 -34.44 -13.14
N PHE A 58 -4.57 -34.71 -13.89
CA PHE A 58 -5.95 -34.37 -13.52
C PHE A 58 -6.84 -35.59 -13.19
N GLN A 59 -6.26 -36.78 -13.01
CA GLN A 59 -7.02 -38.03 -12.87
C GLN A 59 -6.94 -38.72 -11.50
N SER A 60 -6.71 -38.00 -10.41
CA SER A 60 -6.77 -38.58 -9.07
C SER A 60 -7.25 -37.55 -8.06
N ASP A 61 -8.58 -37.42 -7.93
CA ASP A 61 -9.32 -37.15 -6.68
C ASP A 61 -10.82 -37.00 -7.00
N ALA A 62 -11.40 -37.97 -7.73
CA ALA A 62 -12.80 -37.95 -8.16
C ALA A 62 -13.78 -38.52 -7.11
N ASP A 63 -13.33 -38.90 -5.91
CA ASP A 63 -14.18 -39.58 -4.90
C ASP A 63 -14.31 -38.81 -3.57
N ALA A 64 -14.04 -37.51 -3.53
CA ALA A 64 -14.37 -36.64 -2.40
C ALA A 64 -15.52 -35.67 -2.71
N GLU A 65 -16.54 -36.16 -3.43
CA GLU A 65 -17.86 -35.55 -3.56
C GLU A 65 -18.65 -35.79 -2.25
N ALA A 66 -18.26 -35.11 -1.18
CA ALA A 66 -19.07 -35.01 0.03
C ALA A 66 -19.02 -33.57 0.56
N ASP A 67 -20.13 -32.87 0.32
CA ASP A 67 -20.72 -31.91 1.25
C ASP A 67 -20.23 -30.45 1.25
N PHE A 68 -19.84 -29.91 0.09
CA PHE A 68 -19.77 -28.45 -0.11
C PHE A 68 -21.08 -27.85 -0.67
N SER A 69 -22.18 -28.58 -0.56
CA SER A 69 -23.49 -28.21 -1.09
C SER A 69 -24.45 -27.74 0.01
N ASN A 70 -24.02 -26.87 0.95
CA ASN A 70 -24.98 -26.05 1.71
C ASN A 70 -24.39 -24.88 2.53
N ALA A 71 -23.42 -24.16 1.99
CA ALA A 71 -23.33 -22.74 2.30
C ALA A 71 -23.96 -21.98 1.14
N ALA A 72 -25.28 -22.13 1.00
CA ALA A 72 -26.11 -21.12 0.38
C ALA A 72 -25.88 -19.84 1.20
N TYR A 73 -24.80 -19.14 0.87
CA TYR A 73 -24.62 -17.74 1.16
C TYR A 73 -25.92 -17.08 0.72
N ASN A 74 -26.69 -16.57 1.67
CA ASN A 74 -27.92 -15.82 1.44
C ASN A 74 -27.60 -14.60 0.56
N SER A 75 -27.54 -14.78 -0.76
CA SER A 75 -27.37 -13.68 -1.71
C SER A 75 -28.61 -12.80 -1.78
N GLU A 76 -29.73 -13.26 -1.23
CA GLU A 76 -31.00 -12.53 -1.17
C GLU A 76 -31.07 -11.54 0.01
N ASP A 77 -30.27 -11.72 1.08
CA ASP A 77 -30.27 -10.82 2.24
C ASP A 77 -29.36 -9.58 2.04
N ILE A 78 -28.36 -9.64 1.16
CA ILE A 78 -27.51 -8.48 0.83
C ILE A 78 -28.28 -7.48 -0.05
N ALA A 79 -29.20 -7.96 -0.88
CA ALA A 79 -30.01 -7.10 -1.75
C ALA A 79 -31.06 -6.28 -0.97
N TYR A 80 -31.52 -6.76 0.19
CA TYR A 80 -32.65 -6.14 0.91
C TYR A 80 -32.26 -4.91 1.75
N ASN A 81 -30.99 -4.77 2.13
CA ASN A 81 -30.51 -3.61 2.90
C ASN A 81 -29.97 -2.46 2.02
N ALA A 82 -29.77 -2.67 0.72
CA ALA A 82 -29.27 -1.64 -0.19
C ALA A 82 -30.33 -0.59 -0.59
N ASP A 83 -31.62 -0.91 -0.46
CA ASP A 83 -32.70 -0.10 -1.04
C ASP A 83 -33.27 0.96 -0.08
N LYS A 84 -32.83 1.01 1.19
CA LYS A 84 -33.44 1.88 2.22
C LYS A 84 -32.68 3.14 2.64
N SER A 85 -31.47 3.39 2.14
CA SER A 85 -30.64 4.55 2.56
C SER A 85 -29.99 5.34 1.42
N LEU A 86 -30.35 5.03 0.18
CA LEU A 86 -29.91 5.76 -1.02
C LEU A 86 -30.83 6.92 -1.39
N GLU A 87 -31.80 7.27 -0.53
CA GLU A 87 -32.60 8.49 -0.69
C GLU A 87 -31.69 9.73 -0.62
N ALA A 88 -31.24 10.16 -1.80
CA ALA A 88 -30.64 11.45 -2.10
C ALA A 88 -29.45 11.86 -1.21
N GLN A 89 -28.44 10.99 -1.05
CA GLN A 89 -27.09 11.49 -0.77
C GLN A 89 -26.67 12.36 -1.96
N THR A 90 -26.77 13.68 -1.82
CA THR A 90 -26.27 14.59 -2.85
C THR A 90 -24.75 14.44 -2.93
N ILE A 91 -24.19 14.50 -4.14
CA ILE A 91 -22.73 14.43 -4.38
C ILE A 91 -21.99 15.47 -3.51
N GLU A 92 -22.64 16.60 -3.24
CA GLU A 92 -22.17 17.66 -2.35
C GLU A 92 -21.97 17.19 -0.90
N SER A 93 -22.86 16.32 -0.39
CA SER A 93 -22.74 15.74 0.95
C SER A 93 -21.55 14.79 1.07
N LEU A 94 -21.23 14.04 0.00
CA LEU A 94 -20.06 13.14 -0.02
C LEU A 94 -18.73 13.91 -0.05
N SER A 95 -18.76 15.20 -0.38
CA SER A 95 -17.57 16.06 -0.38
C SER A 95 -17.34 16.76 0.96
N ASP A 96 -18.27 16.70 1.91
CA ASP A 96 -18.13 17.32 3.23
C ASP A 96 -17.34 16.39 4.18
N PRO A 97 -16.15 16.78 4.67
CA PRO A 97 -15.40 15.99 5.65
C PRO A 97 -16.21 15.67 6.90
N LYS A 98 -17.15 16.54 7.30
CA LYS A 98 -17.99 16.33 8.48
C LYS A 98 -18.90 15.10 8.33
N TYR A 99 -19.33 14.80 7.12
CA TYR A 99 -20.12 13.61 6.83
C TYR A 99 -19.33 12.35 7.15
N TRP A 100 -18.11 12.22 6.60
CA TRP A 100 -17.24 11.08 6.83
C TRP A 100 -16.82 10.92 8.29
N LEU A 101 -16.55 12.03 8.98
CA LEU A 101 -16.26 12.04 10.41
C LEU A 101 -17.46 11.61 11.27
N SER A 102 -18.70 11.81 10.79
CA SER A 102 -19.89 11.33 11.50
C SER A 102 -20.03 9.81 11.47
N ILE A 103 -19.50 9.15 10.43
CA ILE A 103 -19.51 7.69 10.28
C ILE A 103 -18.36 7.06 11.08
N CYS A 104 -17.13 7.57 10.89
CA CYS A 104 -15.94 7.07 11.58
C CYS A 104 -15.27 8.19 12.41
N PRO A 105 -15.77 8.48 13.63
CA PRO A 105 -15.27 9.58 14.45
C PRO A 105 -13.85 9.37 15.02
N PHE A 106 -13.28 8.17 14.85
CA PHE A 106 -11.93 7.80 15.29
C PHE A 106 -10.88 7.88 14.15
N LEU A 107 -11.31 8.19 12.93
CA LEU A 107 -10.47 8.47 11.77
C LEU A 107 -10.46 9.97 11.44
N HIS A 108 -9.50 10.41 10.64
CA HIS A 108 -9.34 11.80 10.26
C HIS A 108 -9.72 12.03 8.79
N CYS A 109 -10.25 13.21 8.47
CA CYS A 109 -10.58 13.61 7.10
C CYS A 109 -10.31 15.11 6.95
N GLY A 110 -9.46 15.50 5.99
CA GLY A 110 -9.22 16.90 5.62
C GLY A 110 -8.21 17.66 6.48
N SER A 111 -7.27 16.92 7.10
CA SER A 111 -6.12 17.33 7.92
C SER A 111 -5.80 18.81 8.18
N THR A 112 -5.58 19.13 9.46
CA THR A 112 -4.41 19.93 9.86
C THR A 112 -3.47 19.23 10.84
N THR A 113 -3.80 18.04 11.33
CA THR A 113 -3.01 17.37 12.39
C THR A 113 -3.02 15.85 12.22
N SER A 114 -2.57 15.33 11.08
CA SER A 114 -2.16 13.93 11.04
C SER A 114 -0.86 13.79 11.83
N THR A 115 -0.95 13.11 12.97
CA THR A 115 0.19 12.77 13.82
C THR A 115 0.99 11.71 13.10
N LYS A 116 2.01 12.14 12.32
CA LYS A 116 2.89 11.27 11.53
C LYS A 116 3.17 9.95 12.25
N CYS A 117 2.58 8.88 11.78
CA CYS A 117 2.78 7.54 12.29
C CYS A 117 4.25 7.18 12.05
N HIS A 118 4.88 6.60 13.06
CA HIS A 118 6.21 6.04 12.88
C HIS A 118 6.11 4.88 11.89
N PRO A 119 7.03 4.80 10.89
CA PRO A 119 7.03 3.69 9.96
C PRO A 119 7.11 2.39 10.77
N PRO A 120 6.34 1.36 10.40
CA PRO A 120 6.43 0.07 11.07
C PRO A 120 7.90 -0.40 11.04
N SER A 121 8.40 -0.96 12.15
CA SER A 121 9.69 -1.63 12.13
C SER A 121 9.52 -2.92 11.32
N PHE A 122 10.04 -2.95 10.10
CA PHE A 122 9.96 -4.12 9.25
C PHE A 122 11.08 -5.12 9.54
N ALA A 123 10.88 -6.37 9.10
CA ALA A 123 11.86 -7.44 9.18
C ALA A 123 13.14 -7.11 8.38
N ASP A 124 14.11 -8.04 8.37
CA ASP A 124 15.33 -7.89 7.57
C ASP A 124 15.02 -7.72 6.07
N ASN A 125 15.23 -6.52 5.55
CA ASN A 125 14.95 -6.12 4.17
C ASN A 125 15.64 -7.02 3.13
N ALA A 126 16.78 -7.64 3.48
CA ALA A 126 17.45 -8.60 2.62
C ALA A 126 16.59 -9.85 2.36
N THR A 127 15.88 -10.32 3.38
CA THR A 127 14.97 -11.47 3.28
C THR A 127 13.76 -11.12 2.43
N LEU A 128 13.14 -9.95 2.65
CA LEU A 128 12.00 -9.48 1.86
C LEU A 128 12.35 -9.33 0.38
N ARG A 129 13.56 -8.84 0.08
CA ARG A 129 14.06 -8.74 -1.29
C ARG A 129 14.30 -10.11 -1.93
N ALA A 130 14.82 -11.08 -1.18
CA ALA A 130 14.99 -12.44 -1.67
C ALA A 130 13.63 -13.10 -2.00
N ASP A 131 12.62 -12.89 -1.15
CA ASP A 131 11.25 -13.34 -1.38
C ASP A 131 10.65 -12.70 -2.64
N LEU A 132 10.78 -11.37 -2.78
CA LEU A 132 10.31 -10.65 -3.96
C LEU A 132 10.93 -11.20 -5.25
N LEU A 133 12.25 -11.43 -5.27
CA LEU A 133 12.96 -11.93 -6.45
C LEU A 133 12.65 -13.39 -6.79
N SER A 134 12.36 -14.22 -5.78
CA SER A 134 12.09 -15.65 -5.97
C SER A 134 10.63 -15.95 -6.28
N ARG A 135 9.69 -15.25 -5.64
CA ARG A 135 8.24 -15.52 -5.71
C ARG A 135 7.45 -14.46 -6.46
N GLY A 136 8.03 -13.29 -6.69
CA GLY A 136 7.33 -12.13 -7.24
C GLY A 136 6.49 -11.35 -6.22
N TYR A 137 6.48 -11.75 -4.94
CA TYR A 137 5.81 -11.06 -3.85
C TYR A 137 6.50 -11.36 -2.51
N PHE A 138 6.22 -10.55 -1.49
CA PHE A 138 6.63 -10.79 -0.11
C PHE A 138 5.48 -10.42 0.84
N SER A 139 5.54 -10.94 2.06
CA SER A 139 4.54 -10.67 3.10
C SER A 139 5.19 -9.91 4.25
N ILE A 140 4.48 -8.89 4.74
CA ILE A 140 4.88 -8.13 5.91
C ILE A 140 3.99 -8.57 7.05
N HIS A 141 4.61 -8.97 8.16
CA HIS A 141 3.92 -9.26 9.40
C HIS A 141 4.25 -8.15 10.39
N PRO A 142 3.42 -7.10 10.48
CA PRO A 142 3.64 -6.07 11.48
C PRO A 142 3.51 -6.69 12.88
N GLU A 143 4.40 -6.30 13.78
CA GLU A 143 4.26 -6.66 15.20
C GLU A 143 2.91 -6.12 15.71
N PRO A 144 2.10 -6.93 16.41
CA PRO A 144 0.80 -6.50 16.90
C PRO A 144 1.01 -5.38 17.91
N SER A 145 0.52 -4.19 17.56
CA SER A 145 0.52 -3.04 18.48
C SER A 145 -0.92 -2.60 18.72
N PRO A 146 -1.34 -2.42 19.98
CA PRO A 146 -2.70 -1.97 20.26
C PRO A 146 -2.91 -0.58 19.68
N ASN A 147 -4.06 -0.36 19.03
CA ASN A 147 -4.38 0.87 18.31
C ASN A 147 -3.43 1.15 17.15
N SER A 148 -2.93 0.10 16.47
CA SER A 148 -2.15 0.30 15.26
C SER A 148 -2.98 1.03 14.19
N LEU A 149 -2.29 1.67 13.25
CA LEU A 149 -2.93 2.29 12.08
C LEU A 149 -3.80 1.27 11.32
N ILE A 150 -3.34 0.02 11.22
CA ILE A 150 -4.05 -1.07 10.54
C ILE A 150 -5.32 -1.45 11.29
N ASP A 151 -5.29 -1.53 12.63
CA ASP A 151 -6.49 -1.86 13.42
C ASP A 151 -7.57 -0.78 13.27
N ARG A 152 -7.16 0.50 13.27
CA ARG A 152 -8.09 1.62 13.07
C ARG A 152 -8.70 1.59 11.67
N LEU A 153 -7.91 1.30 10.65
CA LEU A 153 -8.41 1.17 9.27
C LEU A 153 -9.36 -0.02 9.13
N ALA A 154 -9.04 -1.17 9.72
CA ALA A 154 -9.92 -2.34 9.71
C ALA A 154 -11.27 -2.03 10.38
N LEU A 155 -11.26 -1.43 11.57
CA LEU A 155 -12.47 -0.98 12.26
C LEU A 155 -13.25 0.05 11.42
N GLY A 156 -12.55 0.96 10.73
CA GLY A 156 -13.15 1.92 9.80
C GLY A 156 -13.90 1.24 8.67
N VAL A 157 -13.30 0.23 8.04
CA VAL A 157 -13.94 -0.55 6.97
C VAL A 157 -15.18 -1.29 7.47
N GLU A 158 -15.13 -1.92 8.63
CA GLU A 158 -16.30 -2.56 9.25
C GLU A 158 -17.42 -1.53 9.50
N THR A 159 -17.08 -0.37 10.07
CA THR A 159 -18.03 0.71 10.33
C THR A 159 -18.67 1.25 9.04
N LEU A 160 -17.89 1.39 7.96
CA LEU A 160 -18.39 1.81 6.65
C LEU A 160 -19.41 0.80 6.08
N ILE A 161 -19.12 -0.50 6.17
CA ILE A 161 -20.01 -1.56 5.71
C ILE A 161 -21.33 -1.52 6.49
N GLU A 162 -21.27 -1.36 7.81
CA GLU A 162 -22.46 -1.24 8.67
C GLU A 162 -23.34 -0.03 8.30
N HIS A 163 -22.75 1.04 7.79
CA HIS A 163 -23.47 2.24 7.31
C HIS A 163 -23.87 2.17 5.82
N GLY A 164 -23.65 1.03 5.15
CA GLY A 164 -24.03 0.82 3.75
C GLY A 164 -23.07 1.44 2.73
N HIS A 165 -21.85 1.80 3.14
CA HIS A 165 -20.80 2.28 2.25
C HIS A 165 -19.89 1.15 1.76
N PRO A 166 -19.35 1.26 0.53
CA PRO A 166 -18.36 0.30 0.05
C PRO A 166 -17.05 0.44 0.86
N PRO A 167 -16.32 -0.67 1.10
CA PRO A 167 -15.01 -0.64 1.77
C PRO A 167 -14.00 0.34 1.14
N SER A 168 -14.09 0.56 -0.18
CA SER A 168 -13.23 1.50 -0.91
C SER A 168 -13.37 2.94 -0.43
N SER A 169 -14.48 3.31 0.22
CA SER A 169 -14.66 4.64 0.82
C SER A 169 -13.66 4.95 1.94
N ILE A 170 -12.89 3.96 2.41
CA ILE A 170 -11.79 4.18 3.36
C ILE A 170 -10.74 5.18 2.83
N SER A 171 -10.64 5.36 1.50
CA SER A 171 -9.75 6.34 0.88
C SER A 171 -10.12 7.80 1.19
N MET A 172 -11.31 8.06 1.75
CA MET A 172 -11.72 9.39 2.20
C MET A 172 -11.05 9.83 3.51
N TYR A 173 -10.41 8.89 4.21
CA TYR A 173 -9.73 9.15 5.48
C TYR A 173 -8.22 9.27 5.31
N ASP A 174 -7.61 10.15 6.09
CA ASP A 174 -6.18 10.47 6.02
C ASP A 174 -5.31 9.24 6.36
N GLU A 175 -5.81 8.33 7.21
CA GLU A 175 -5.11 7.12 7.63
C GLU A 175 -4.75 6.16 6.48
N ALA A 176 -5.58 6.09 5.43
CA ALA A 176 -5.31 5.22 4.29
C ALA A 176 -4.07 5.71 3.51
N TRP A 177 -3.97 7.03 3.37
CA TRP A 177 -2.83 7.70 2.74
C TRP A 177 -1.59 7.65 3.61
N GLU A 178 -1.77 7.81 4.93
CA GLU A 178 -0.69 7.65 5.90
C GLU A 178 -0.09 6.23 5.87
N LEU A 179 -0.93 5.20 5.73
CA LEU A 179 -0.45 3.83 5.59
C LEU A 179 0.39 3.67 4.31
N ALA A 180 -0.10 4.18 3.17
CA ALA A 180 0.65 4.14 1.91
C ALA A 180 1.98 4.89 1.98
N ASP A 181 2.00 6.08 2.59
CA ASP A 181 3.22 6.87 2.81
C ASP A 181 4.20 6.11 3.73
N SER A 182 3.72 5.50 4.80
CA SER A 182 4.55 4.73 5.74
C SER A 182 5.23 3.50 5.10
N LEU A 183 4.64 2.94 4.05
CA LEU A 183 5.19 1.80 3.30
C LEU A 183 6.20 2.22 2.22
N THR A 184 6.21 3.50 1.83
CA THR A 184 7.08 4.00 0.74
C THR A 184 8.57 3.72 0.97
N PRO A 185 9.16 3.96 2.16
CA PRO A 185 10.58 3.65 2.41
C PRO A 185 10.90 2.17 2.23
N LEU A 186 10.03 1.30 2.77
CA LEU A 186 10.20 -0.15 2.66
C LEU A 186 10.14 -0.61 1.20
N ILE A 187 9.12 -0.17 0.47
CA ILE A 187 8.95 -0.52 -0.95
C ILE A 187 10.16 -0.04 -1.74
N SER A 188 10.64 1.18 -1.49
CA SER A 188 11.81 1.73 -2.17
C SER A 188 13.08 0.93 -1.86
N GLU A 189 13.26 0.48 -0.63
CA GLU A 189 14.44 -0.31 -0.23
C GLU A 189 14.40 -1.73 -0.80
N VAL A 190 13.25 -2.42 -0.68
CA VAL A 190 13.09 -3.80 -1.14
C VAL A 190 13.13 -3.89 -2.67
N THR A 191 12.45 -2.98 -3.37
CA THR A 191 12.36 -3.01 -4.85
C THR A 191 13.52 -2.29 -5.54
N GLY A 192 14.13 -1.30 -4.89
CA GLY A 192 15.08 -0.38 -5.51
C GLY A 192 14.42 0.71 -6.38
N ASN A 193 13.09 0.81 -6.38
CA ASN A 193 12.32 1.81 -7.15
C ASN A 193 11.55 2.73 -6.19
N ALA A 194 11.62 4.04 -6.41
CA ALA A 194 10.75 4.97 -5.70
C ALA A 194 9.32 4.81 -6.23
N PRO A 195 8.30 4.64 -5.36
CA PRO A 195 6.91 4.68 -5.80
C PRO A 195 6.57 6.05 -6.38
N LEU A 196 5.75 6.07 -7.42
CA LEU A 196 5.42 7.29 -8.17
C LEU A 196 4.46 8.23 -7.43
N GLY A 197 3.81 7.76 -6.36
CA GLY A 197 2.90 8.59 -5.58
C GLY A 197 1.56 8.84 -6.27
N ASP A 198 1.24 8.12 -7.34
CA ASP A 198 0.00 8.21 -8.13
C ASP A 198 -1.16 7.41 -7.53
N TRP A 199 -1.12 7.22 -6.21
CA TRP A 199 -2.12 6.51 -5.42
C TRP A 199 -3.42 7.31 -5.30
#